data_AF-A0A7S2TUY9-F1
#
_entry.id   AF-A0A7S2TUY9-F1
#
_cell.length_a   1.000
_cell.length_b   1.000
_cell.length_c   1.000
_cell.angle_alpha   90.00
_cell.angle_beta   90.00
_cell.angle_gamma   90.00
#
_symmetry.space_group_name_H-M   'P 1'
#
loop_
_entity.id
_entity.type
_entity.pdbx_description
1 polymer ?
#
loop_
_entity_poly.entity_id
_entity_poly.type
_entity_poly.pdbx_seq_one_letter_code
_entity_poly.pdbx_strand_id
1 'polypeptide(L)'
;ANKEPVDPKTREGAVKIVEDVKKNGKDAVMKYGLKFGDLKQGQPLILGRAELKAAFDGIPEEQQRLLVRTAKRIRKFAEAQRSSVMEVRVPIPGGWACQKVAAVEYAGCYAP
;
A
#
# COMPACT_ATOMS: atom_id res chain seq x y z
N ALA A 1 24.30 -13.61 -13.65
CA ALA A 1 24.73 -12.21 -13.91
C ALA A 1 23.62 -11.27 -13.45
N ASN A 2 23.89 -10.44 -12.43
CA ASN A 2 22.94 -9.41 -11.97
C ASN A 2 22.69 -8.43 -13.12
N LYS A 3 21.57 -8.56 -13.83
CA LYS A 3 21.05 -7.46 -14.64
C LYS A 3 20.34 -6.52 -13.68
N GLU A 4 20.80 -5.28 -13.59
CA GLU A 4 20.05 -4.27 -12.85
C GLU A 4 18.63 -4.19 -13.46
N PRO A 5 17.58 -4.11 -12.61
CA PRO A 5 16.19 -4.17 -13.07
C PRO A 5 15.75 -2.95 -13.90
N VAL A 6 16.55 -1.87 -13.88
CA VAL A 6 16.32 -0.63 -14.62
C VAL A 6 17.66 -0.09 -15.13
N ASP A 7 17.64 0.72 -16.18
CA ASP A 7 18.84 1.37 -16.68
C ASP A 7 19.35 2.46 -15.71
N PRO A 8 20.65 2.82 -15.77
CA PRO A 8 21.24 3.79 -14.86
C PRO A 8 20.54 5.15 -14.86
N LYS A 9 20.04 5.63 -16.00
CA LYS A 9 19.38 6.95 -16.08
C LYS A 9 18.05 6.94 -15.35
N THR A 10 17.28 5.87 -15.49
CA THR A 10 16.02 5.68 -14.74
C THR A 10 16.27 5.65 -13.24
N ARG A 11 17.31 4.93 -12.80
CA ARG A 11 17.71 4.89 -11.38
C ARG A 11 18.11 6.27 -10.86
N GLU A 12 18.96 7.00 -11.58
CA GLU A 12 19.37 8.36 -11.19
C GLU A 12 18.17 9.32 -11.10
N GLY A 13 17.21 9.19 -12.02
CA GLY A 13 15.97 9.95 -12.00
C GLY A 13 15.14 9.67 -10.74
N ALA A 14 14.94 8.39 -10.42
CA ALA A 14 14.19 7.98 -9.23
C ALA A 14 14.85 8.46 -7.93
N VAL A 15 16.18 8.35 -7.82
CA VAL A 15 16.94 8.85 -6.65
C VAL A 15 16.71 10.36 -6.45
N LYS A 16 16.79 11.14 -7.52
CA LYS A 16 16.54 12.60 -7.45
C LYS A 16 15.13 12.92 -6.98
N ILE A 17 14.12 12.17 -7.44
CA ILE A 17 12.73 12.35 -7.01
C ILE A 17 12.58 12.03 -5.53
N VAL A 18 13.11 10.90 -5.07
CA VAL A 18 13.02 10.48 -3.66
C VAL A 18 13.71 11.48 -2.73
N GLU A 19 14.88 11.98 -3.09
CA GLU A 19 15.59 13.00 -2.28
C GLU A 19 14.85 14.33 -2.26
N ASP A 20 14.25 14.76 -3.38
CA ASP A 20 13.42 15.97 -3.42
C ASP A 20 12.16 15.82 -2.54
N VAL A 21 11.50 14.66 -2.58
CA VAL A 21 10.35 14.34 -1.70
C VAL A 21 10.78 14.28 -0.23
N LYS A 22 11.94 13.72 0.09
CA LYS A 22 12.47 13.68 1.45
C LYS A 22 12.74 15.08 1.99
N LYS A 23 13.25 15.99 1.16
CA LYS A 23 13.58 17.37 1.54
C LYS A 23 12.37 18.29 1.60
N ASN A 24 11.47 18.18 0.61
CA ASN A 24 10.41 19.16 0.36
C ASN A 24 8.99 18.58 0.55
N GLY A 25 8.88 17.31 0.95
CA GLY A 25 7.63 16.67 1.36
C GLY A 25 6.53 16.74 0.30
N LYS A 26 5.34 17.15 0.72
CA LYS A 26 4.12 17.19 -0.10
C LYS A 26 4.27 18.02 -1.38
N ASP A 27 5.02 19.12 -1.33
CA ASP A 27 5.15 20.03 -2.48
C ASP A 27 5.92 19.35 -3.62
N ALA A 28 6.96 18.58 -3.29
CA ALA A 28 7.66 17.75 -4.26
C ALA A 28 6.75 16.64 -4.82
N VAL A 29 5.94 15.98 -3.98
CA VAL A 29 4.97 14.97 -4.47
C VAL A 29 4.00 15.60 -5.48
N MET A 30 3.43 16.77 -5.19
CA MET A 30 2.55 17.47 -6.13
C MET A 30 3.27 17.87 -7.42
N LYS A 31 4.48 18.43 -7.31
CA LYS A 31 5.32 18.79 -8.45
C LYS A 31 5.55 17.61 -9.39
N TYR A 32 5.93 16.44 -8.87
CA TYR A 32 6.18 15.27 -9.71
C TYR A 32 4.89 14.63 -10.24
N GLY A 33 3.82 14.60 -9.44
CA GLY A 33 2.52 14.12 -9.90
C GLY A 33 1.96 14.95 -11.07
N LEU A 34 2.11 16.28 -11.04
CA LEU A 34 1.76 17.14 -12.17
C LEU A 34 2.70 16.93 -13.37
N LYS A 35 4.01 16.78 -13.12
CA LYS A 35 5.02 16.58 -14.18
C LYS A 35 4.79 15.30 -14.97
N PHE A 36 4.44 14.20 -14.29
CA PHE A 36 4.26 12.89 -14.91
C PHE A 36 2.81 12.60 -15.32
N GLY A 37 1.86 13.47 -14.96
CA GLY A 37 0.47 13.39 -15.36
C GLY A 37 -0.42 12.55 -14.44
N ASP A 38 0.11 12.10 -13.29
CA ASP A 38 -0.65 11.38 -12.25
C ASP A 38 -1.67 12.29 -11.54
N LEU A 39 -1.43 13.60 -11.56
CA LEU A 39 -2.32 14.63 -11.00
C LEU A 39 -2.65 15.69 -12.04
N LYS A 40 -3.88 16.21 -11.98
CA LYS A 40 -4.28 17.44 -12.68
C LYS A 40 -4.16 18.65 -11.77
N GLN A 41 -4.00 19.83 -12.37
CA GLN A 41 -3.96 21.09 -11.62
C GLN A 41 -5.23 21.25 -10.77
N GLY A 42 -5.06 21.47 -9.46
CA GLY A 42 -6.17 21.62 -8.51
C GLY A 42 -6.83 20.31 -8.05
N GLN A 43 -6.36 19.16 -8.51
CA GLN A 43 -6.87 17.86 -8.04
C GLN A 43 -6.40 17.58 -6.60
N PRO A 44 -7.28 17.09 -5.71
CA PRO A 44 -6.88 16.71 -4.36
C PRO A 44 -5.93 15.50 -4.39
N LEU A 45 -4.89 15.56 -3.55
CA LEU A 45 -3.94 14.44 -3.36
C LEU A 45 -4.55 13.29 -2.55
N ILE A 46 -5.49 13.60 -1.67
CA ILE A 46 -6.13 12.65 -0.76
C ILE A 46 -7.62 12.65 -1.08
N LEU A 47 -8.14 11.49 -1.46
CA LEU A 47 -9.58 11.27 -1.60
C LEU A 47 -10.15 10.78 -0.28
N GLY A 48 -11.21 11.45 0.18
CA GLY A 48 -11.94 11.09 1.38
C GLY A 48 -12.86 9.90 1.18
N ARG A 49 -13.31 9.31 2.30
CA ARG A 49 -14.24 8.16 2.28
C ARG A 49 -15.52 8.44 1.48
N ALA A 50 -16.04 9.66 1.53
CA ALA A 50 -17.26 10.03 0.82
C ALA A 50 -17.05 9.99 -0.71
N GLU A 51 -15.92 10.50 -1.20
CA GLU A 51 -15.57 10.49 -2.63
C GLU A 51 -15.37 9.06 -3.13
N LEU A 52 -14.68 8.22 -2.35
CA LEU A 52 -14.50 6.81 -2.68
C LEU A 52 -15.83 6.06 -2.70
N LYS A 53 -16.74 6.36 -1.77
CA LYS A 53 -18.09 5.77 -1.76
C LYS A 53 -18.89 6.20 -2.98
N ALA A 54 -18.87 7.49 -3.32
CA ALA A 54 -19.54 8.00 -4.50
C ALA A 54 -19.02 7.34 -5.80
N ALA A 55 -17.69 7.13 -5.90
CA ALA A 55 -17.10 6.40 -7.02
C ALA A 55 -17.58 4.94 -7.09
N PHE A 56 -17.70 4.26 -5.94
CA PHE A 56 -18.23 2.91 -5.86
C PHE A 56 -19.74 2.84 -6.20
N ASP A 57 -20.52 3.80 -5.72
CA ASP A 57 -21.96 3.85 -6.00
C ASP A 57 -22.23 4.20 -7.48
N GLY A 58 -21.30 4.90 -8.13
CA GLY A 58 -21.41 5.33 -9.53
C GLY A 58 -21.10 4.26 -10.58
N ILE A 59 -20.53 3.11 -10.19
CA ILE A 59 -20.31 1.98 -11.11
C ILE A 59 -21.55 1.06 -11.19
N PRO A 60 -21.74 0.28 -12.26
CA PRO A 60 -22.89 -0.62 -12.41
C PRO A 60 -23.04 -1.59 -11.23
N GLU A 61 -24.29 -1.86 -10.83
CA GLU A 61 -24.60 -2.70 -9.66
C GLU A 61 -23.98 -4.10 -9.75
N GLU A 62 -23.88 -4.66 -10.96
CA GLU A 62 -23.21 -5.94 -11.18
C GLU A 62 -21.73 -5.91 -10.78
N GLN A 63 -21.02 -4.84 -11.14
CA GLN A 63 -19.62 -4.63 -10.77
C GLN A 63 -19.47 -4.40 -9.27
N GLN A 64 -20.38 -3.64 -8.65
CA GLN A 64 -20.42 -3.48 -7.20
C GLN A 64 -20.53 -4.83 -6.48
N ARG A 65 -21.49 -5.67 -6.91
CA ARG A 65 -21.69 -7.02 -6.36
C ARG A 65 -20.47 -7.91 -6.57
N LEU A 66 -19.82 -7.82 -7.74
CA LEU A 66 -18.58 -8.55 -8.02
C LEU A 66 -17.48 -8.15 -7.04
N LEU A 67 -17.19 -6.85 -6.91
CA LEU A 67 -16.16 -6.34 -6.00
C LEU A 67 -16.42 -6.77 -4.55
N VAL A 68 -17.66 -6.63 -4.07
CA VAL A 68 -18.04 -7.00 -2.70
C VAL A 68 -17.85 -8.51 -2.45
N ARG A 69 -18.27 -9.37 -3.37
CA ARG A 69 -18.09 -10.83 -3.21
C ARG A 69 -16.61 -11.23 -3.28
N THR A 70 -15.83 -10.61 -4.17
CA THR A 70 -14.39 -10.86 -4.27
C THR A 70 -13.66 -10.44 -3.00
N ALA A 71 -13.95 -9.23 -2.48
CA ALA A 71 -13.39 -8.76 -1.21
C ALA A 71 -13.71 -9.69 -0.04
N LYS A 72 -14.96 -10.19 0.04
CA LYS A 72 -15.36 -11.19 1.06
C LYS A 72 -14.54 -12.47 0.98
N ARG A 73 -14.27 -12.99 -0.23
CA ARG A 73 -13.47 -14.21 -0.43
C ARG A 73 -12.01 -14.00 -0.02
N ILE A 74 -11.41 -12.87 -0.43
CA ILE A 74 -10.03 -12.50 -0.05
C ILE A 74 -9.93 -12.42 1.48
N ARG A 75 -10.86 -11.71 2.12
CA ARG A 75 -10.90 -11.56 3.57
C ARG A 75 -10.98 -12.90 4.30
N LYS A 76 -11.90 -13.77 3.89
CA LYS A 76 -12.07 -15.08 4.52
C LYS A 76 -10.77 -15.89 4.52
N PHE A 77 -10.04 -15.88 3.41
CA PHE A 77 -8.78 -16.61 3.31
C PHE A 77 -7.65 -15.94 4.11
N ALA A 78 -7.53 -14.61 4.05
CA ALA A 78 -6.55 -13.87 4.82
C ALA A 78 -6.74 -14.05 6.34
N GLU A 79 -7.98 -14.11 6.82
CA GLU A 79 -8.31 -14.39 8.22
C GLU A 79 -7.89 -15.81 8.63
N ALA A 80 -8.06 -16.80 7.74
CA ALA A 80 -7.58 -18.16 7.96
C ALA A 80 -6.04 -18.22 8.04
N GLN A 81 -5.34 -17.54 7.13
CA GLN A 81 -3.88 -17.42 7.15
C GLN A 81 -3.40 -16.74 8.43
N ARG A 82 -4.03 -15.62 8.84
CA ARG A 82 -3.69 -14.96 10.10
C ARG A 82 -3.88 -15.90 11.30
N SER A 83 -4.96 -16.68 11.31
CA SER A 83 -5.27 -17.62 12.39
C SER A 83 -4.27 -18.78 12.47
N SER A 84 -3.61 -19.14 11.36
CA SER A 84 -2.55 -20.15 11.36
C SER A 84 -1.21 -19.69 11.95
N VAL A 85 -1.01 -18.38 12.14
CA VAL A 85 0.21 -17.81 12.73
C VAL A 85 -0.06 -17.49 14.20
N MET A 86 0.49 -18.29 15.10
CA MET A 86 0.27 -18.14 16.55
C MET A 86 1.50 -17.59 17.26
N GLU A 87 1.27 -16.92 18.38
CA GLU A 87 2.33 -16.65 19.33
C GLU A 87 2.74 -17.97 20.00
N VAL A 88 4.04 -18.13 20.24
CA VAL A 88 4.61 -19.34 20.84
C VAL A 88 5.31 -18.94 22.12
N ARG A 89 5.20 -19.79 23.15
CA ARG A 89 5.90 -19.62 24.42
C ARG A 89 6.32 -20.99 24.95
N VAL A 90 7.63 -21.22 25.04
CA VAL A 90 8.23 -22.49 25.46
C VAL A 90 8.99 -22.26 26.76
N PRO A 91 8.72 -23.02 27.83
CA PRO A 91 9.49 -22.92 29.07
C PRO A 91 10.91 -23.45 28.82
N ILE A 92 11.91 -22.74 29.32
CA ILE A 92 13.32 -23.15 29.29
C ILE A 92 13.93 -22.95 30.68
N PRO A 93 15.02 -23.63 31.04
CA PRO A 93 15.72 -23.33 32.28
C PRO A 93 16.04 -21.83 32.38
N GLY A 94 15.59 -21.18 33.45
CA GLY A 94 15.78 -19.74 33.67
C GLY A 94 14.77 -18.80 32.98
N GLY A 95 13.75 -19.31 32.26
CA GLY A 95 12.72 -18.45 31.70
C GLY A 95 11.87 -19.05 30.57
N TRP A 96 11.66 -18.26 29.52
CA TRP A 96 10.78 -18.60 28.40
C TRP A 96 11.38 -18.14 27.07
N ALA A 97 11.32 -18.99 26.05
CA ALA A 97 11.53 -18.60 24.66
C ALA A 97 10.18 -18.27 24.01
N CYS A 98 10.06 -17.12 23.35
CA CYS A 98 8.78 -16.61 22.84
C CYS A 98 8.84 -16.14 21.38
N GLN A 99 7.74 -16.35 20.64
CA GLN A 99 7.44 -15.69 19.36
C GLN A 99 6.22 -14.79 19.56
N LYS A 100 6.32 -13.53 19.11
CA LYS A 100 5.20 -12.58 19.09
C LYS A 100 4.80 -12.26 17.66
N VAL A 101 3.52 -11.97 17.46
CA VAL A 101 2.96 -11.70 16.12
C VAL A 101 2.23 -10.36 16.13
N ALA A 102 2.95 -9.29 15.79
CA ALA A 102 2.40 -7.94 15.72
C ALA A 102 2.04 -7.54 14.27
N ALA A 103 1.06 -6.65 14.13
CA ALA A 103 0.79 -5.98 12.86
C ALA A 103 1.80 -4.84 12.64
N VAL A 104 2.10 -4.52 11.38
CA VAL A 104 2.78 -3.27 11.03
C VAL A 104 1.85 -2.09 11.30
N GLU A 105 2.40 -0.96 11.72
CA GLU A 105 1.62 0.24 12.05
C GLU A 105 1.04 0.90 10.79
N TYR A 106 1.81 0.90 9.69
CA TYR A 106 1.42 1.49 8.41
C TYR A 106 1.76 0.53 7.26
N ALA A 107 0.88 0.47 6.27
CA ALA A 107 1.10 -0.23 5.00
C ALA A 107 0.71 0.69 3.84
N GLY A 108 1.58 0.77 2.83
CA GLY A 108 1.29 1.46 1.57
C GLY A 108 0.95 0.46 0.47
N CYS A 109 -0.09 0.74 -0.31
CA CYS A 109 -0.45 -0.04 -1.50
C CYS A 109 -0.38 0.86 -2.73
N TYR A 110 0.45 0.47 -3.70
CA TYR A 110 0.54 1.14 -4.99
C TYR A 110 -0.29 0.38 -6.03
N ALA A 111 -1.15 1.09 -6.75
CA ALA A 111 -1.93 0.57 -7.87
C ALA A 111 -1.68 1.47 -9.09
N PRO A 112 -1.24 0.92 -10.24
CA PRO A 112 -1.02 1.68 -11.47
C PRO A 112 -2.32 2.00 -12.22
#